data_AF-A0A7C4WL10-F1
#
_entry.id   AF-A0A7C4WL10-F1
#
_cell.length_a   1.000
_cell.length_b   1.000
_cell.length_c   1.000
_cell.angle_alpha   90.00
_cell.angle_beta   90.00
_cell.angle_gamma   90.00
#
_symmetry.space_group_name_H-M   'P 1'
#
loop_
_entity.id
_entity.type
_entity.pdbx_description
1 polymer ?
#
loop_
_entity_poly.entity_id
_entity_poly.type
_entity_poly.pdbx_seq_one_letter_code
_entity_poly.pdbx_strand_id
1 'polypeptide(L)'
;MVRSLSSLSVNGYYRKMAEWAVEACLEGYRESHREAIREMHKLQEDRFEKELQRLREGALSVEGEIQWMDVEDRFYPLGVKSIGTFCGLLRTWDRIDSNRYLLGFQDHPQENPYLGFLDEREVKASMRVPPALLHGMEKGLKPDLTEILPPAAREVGGFAEGCHRYSAACTIPSEKKRDLILSLSTRIWEWKRK
;
A
#
# COMPACT_ATOMS: atom_id res chain seq x y z
N MET A 1 -4.26 -2.98 21.52
CA MET A 1 -3.52 -4.26 21.39
C MET A 1 -3.14 -4.54 19.93
N VAL A 2 -4.08 -4.71 18.99
CA VAL A 2 -3.74 -5.00 17.56
C VAL A 2 -2.96 -3.87 16.86
N ARG A 3 -3.37 -2.60 17.04
CA ARG A 3 -2.64 -1.43 16.48
C ARG A 3 -1.21 -1.29 17.02
N SER A 4 -0.97 -1.78 18.24
CA SER A 4 0.32 -1.73 18.92
C SER A 4 1.33 -2.70 18.28
N LEU A 5 0.90 -3.91 17.95
CA LEU A 5 1.74 -4.92 17.28
C LEU A 5 2.03 -4.57 15.82
N SER A 6 1.07 -4.00 15.09
CA SER A 6 1.33 -3.52 13.72
C SER A 6 2.35 -2.38 13.69
N SER A 7 2.35 -1.51 14.71
CA SER A 7 3.33 -0.42 14.80
C SER A 7 4.76 -0.96 14.96
N LEU A 8 4.95 -2.03 15.75
CA LEU A 8 6.27 -2.67 15.89
C LEU A 8 6.64 -3.51 14.67
N SER A 9 5.78 -4.45 14.27
CA SER A 9 6.13 -5.43 13.24
C SER A 9 6.08 -4.87 11.83
N VAL A 10 5.07 -4.06 11.49
CA VAL A 10 4.89 -3.54 10.13
C VAL A 10 5.69 -2.25 9.94
N ASN A 11 5.45 -1.22 10.76
CA ASN A 11 6.17 0.03 10.59
C ASN A 11 7.64 -0.14 10.99
N GLY A 12 7.94 -0.89 12.05
CA GLY A 12 9.31 -1.11 12.52
C GLY A 12 10.08 -2.24 11.83
N TYR A 13 9.57 -2.80 10.72
CA TYR A 13 10.19 -3.93 10.02
C TYR A 13 11.67 -3.67 9.70
N TYR A 14 11.99 -2.54 9.07
CA TYR A 14 13.36 -2.15 8.72
C TYR A 14 14.25 -1.78 9.91
N ARG A 15 13.70 -1.83 11.14
CA ARG A 15 14.41 -1.63 12.40
C ARG A 15 14.47 -2.91 13.24
N LYS A 16 14.21 -4.07 12.64
CA LYS A 16 14.14 -5.39 13.29
C LYS A 16 13.10 -5.51 14.41
N MET A 17 12.13 -4.59 14.48
CA MET A 17 11.14 -4.56 15.55
C MET A 17 10.06 -5.66 15.43
N ALA A 18 10.08 -6.46 14.37
CA ALA A 18 9.23 -7.66 14.31
C ALA A 18 9.62 -8.68 15.40
N GLU A 19 10.91 -8.78 15.75
CA GLU A 19 11.39 -9.63 16.85
C GLU A 19 10.82 -9.15 18.19
N TRP A 20 10.80 -7.84 18.42
CA TRP A 20 10.23 -7.22 19.62
C TRP A 20 8.71 -7.41 19.70
N ALA A 21 8.02 -7.45 18.55
CA ALA A 21 6.60 -7.75 18.52
C ALA A 21 6.31 -9.20 18.92
N VAL A 22 7.18 -10.15 18.53
CA VAL A 22 7.10 -11.55 18.96
C VAL A 22 7.40 -11.68 20.46
N GLU A 23 8.47 -11.03 20.94
CA GLU A 23 8.80 -10.96 22.38
C GLU A 23 7.61 -10.45 23.20
N ALA A 24 7.00 -9.32 22.79
CA ALA A 24 5.85 -8.75 23.50
C ALA A 24 4.63 -9.69 23.54
N CYS A 25 4.45 -10.55 22.53
CA CYS A 25 3.39 -11.56 22.52
C CYS A 25 3.67 -12.72 23.49
N LEU A 26 4.93 -13.10 23.65
CA LEU A 26 5.33 -14.24 24.49
C LEU A 26 5.51 -13.85 25.96
N GLU A 27 6.06 -12.67 26.21
CA GLU A 27 6.51 -12.24 27.53
C GLU A 27 5.71 -11.05 28.09
N GLY A 28 4.82 -10.47 27.27
CA GLY A 28 4.07 -9.27 27.59
C GLY A 28 4.83 -7.97 27.31
N TYR A 29 4.10 -6.84 27.39
CA TYR A 29 4.65 -5.52 27.06
C TYR A 29 5.50 -4.93 28.19
N ARG A 30 6.78 -4.70 27.90
CA ARG A 30 7.71 -3.87 28.70
C ARG A 30 7.65 -2.39 28.27
N GLU A 31 8.21 -1.49 29.08
CA GLU A 31 8.21 -0.05 28.76
C GLU A 31 8.95 0.26 27.45
N SER A 32 10.07 -0.42 27.20
CA SER A 32 10.83 -0.31 25.93
C SER A 32 9.96 -0.57 24.69
N HIS A 33 9.06 -1.56 24.75
CA HIS A 33 8.11 -1.84 23.67
C HIS A 33 7.14 -0.67 23.47
N ARG A 34 6.64 -0.09 24.56
CA ARG A 34 5.69 1.04 24.52
C ARG A 34 6.35 2.29 23.96
N GLU A 35 7.60 2.55 24.31
CA GLU A 35 8.41 3.63 23.77
C GLU A 35 8.63 3.45 22.26
N ALA A 36 9.07 2.26 21.83
CA ALA A 36 9.25 1.94 20.41
C ALA A 36 7.94 2.10 19.61
N ILE A 37 6.80 1.66 20.15
CA ILE A 37 5.49 1.88 19.52
C ILE A 37 5.20 3.36 19.36
N ARG A 38 5.42 4.17 20.40
CA ARG A 38 5.19 5.62 20.37
C ARG A 38 6.08 6.29 19.33
N GLU A 39 7.35 5.90 19.24
CA GLU A 39 8.29 6.42 18.25
C GLU A 39 7.84 6.07 16.82
N MET A 40 7.49 4.80 16.57
CA MET A 40 7.06 4.36 15.24
C MET A 40 5.73 5.01 14.81
N HIS A 41 4.84 5.30 15.75
CA HIS A 41 3.61 6.03 15.47
C HIS A 41 3.90 7.47 15.04
N LYS A 42 4.73 8.19 15.82
CA LYS A 42 5.14 9.57 15.48
C LYS A 42 5.83 9.64 14.12
N LEU A 43 6.69 8.67 13.82
CA LEU A 43 7.35 8.59 12.53
C LEU A 43 6.33 8.34 11.41
N GLN A 44 5.37 7.45 11.60
CA GLN A 44 4.30 7.22 10.63
C GLN A 44 3.48 8.48 10.38
N GLU A 45 3.07 9.19 11.44
CA GLU A 45 2.34 10.45 11.35
C GLU A 45 3.13 11.48 10.55
N ASP A 46 4.41 11.70 10.88
CA ASP A 46 5.30 12.63 10.15
C ASP A 46 5.38 12.29 8.65
N ARG A 47 5.60 11.01 8.29
CA ARG A 47 5.67 10.62 6.87
C ARG A 47 4.34 10.80 6.15
N PHE A 48 3.23 10.46 6.80
CA PHE A 48 1.91 10.57 6.20
C PHE A 48 1.48 12.03 6.04
N GLU A 49 1.77 12.90 7.01
CA GLU A 49 1.47 14.32 6.92
C GLU A 49 2.22 15.00 5.78
N LYS A 50 3.52 14.70 5.63
CA LYS A 50 4.34 15.20 4.51
C LYS A 50 3.82 14.74 3.16
N GLU A 51 3.43 13.47 3.05
CA GLU A 51 2.88 12.97 1.78
C GLU A 51 1.48 13.52 1.49
N LEU A 52 0.63 13.70 2.51
CA LEU A 52 -0.64 14.42 2.38
C LEU A 52 -0.44 15.85 1.87
N GLN A 53 0.59 16.55 2.35
CA GLN A 53 0.93 17.87 1.83
C GLN A 53 1.30 17.82 0.34
N ARG A 54 2.16 16.89 -0.08
CA ARG A 54 2.51 16.72 -1.51
C ARG A 54 1.29 16.40 -2.38
N LEU A 55 0.37 15.57 -1.89
CA LEU A 55 -0.88 15.30 -2.59
C LEU A 55 -1.77 16.55 -2.65
N ARG A 56 -1.76 17.41 -1.62
CA ARG A 56 -2.46 18.70 -1.65
C ARG A 56 -1.89 19.65 -2.69
N GLU A 57 -0.60 19.55 -2.94
CA GLU A 57 0.15 20.34 -3.94
C GLU A 57 0.03 19.78 -5.37
N GLY A 58 -0.70 18.68 -5.56
CA GLY A 58 -1.03 18.14 -6.89
C GLY A 58 -0.26 16.88 -7.29
N ALA A 59 0.38 16.17 -6.35
CA ALA A 59 1.12 14.94 -6.65
C ALA A 59 0.24 13.71 -7.00
N LEU A 60 -1.10 13.81 -6.88
CA LEU A 60 -2.02 12.73 -7.26
C LEU A 60 -2.16 12.69 -8.80
N SER A 61 -1.84 11.54 -9.39
CA SER A 61 -1.97 11.30 -10.82
C SER A 61 -3.24 10.52 -11.14
N VAL A 62 -3.68 10.58 -12.40
CA VAL A 62 -4.88 9.89 -12.89
C VAL A 62 -4.56 9.24 -14.24
N GLU A 63 -4.97 7.99 -14.41
CA GLU A 63 -4.96 7.25 -15.66
C GLU A 63 -6.28 6.46 -15.78
N GLY A 64 -7.13 6.82 -16.72
CA GLY A 64 -8.46 6.19 -16.87
C GLY A 64 -9.30 6.26 -15.60
N GLU A 65 -9.65 5.09 -15.03
CA GLU A 65 -10.42 4.97 -13.78
C GLU A 65 -9.55 4.78 -12.54
N ILE A 66 -8.24 4.93 -12.69
CA ILE A 66 -7.27 4.73 -11.62
C ILE A 66 -6.68 6.10 -11.28
N GLN A 67 -6.74 6.44 -10.01
CA GLN A 67 -5.98 7.53 -9.44
C GLN A 67 -4.85 6.95 -8.60
N TRP A 68 -3.66 7.51 -8.73
CA TRP A 68 -2.48 6.88 -8.18
C TRP A 68 -1.44 7.87 -7.66
N MET A 69 -0.62 7.37 -6.75
CA MET A 69 0.52 8.06 -6.17
C MET A 69 1.68 7.09 -6.04
N ASP A 70 2.89 7.61 -6.05
CA ASP A 70 4.10 6.85 -5.83
C ASP A 70 4.88 7.52 -4.73
N VAL A 71 5.02 6.87 -3.57
CA VAL A 71 5.74 7.43 -2.40
C VAL A 71 7.25 7.24 -2.50
N GLU A 72 7.73 6.48 -3.50
CA GLU A 72 9.14 6.08 -3.65
C GLU A 72 9.69 5.56 -2.31
N ASP A 73 10.77 6.15 -1.82
CA ASP A 73 11.43 5.83 -0.55
C ASP A 73 10.97 6.72 0.62
N ARG A 74 10.06 7.67 0.43
CA ARG A 74 9.72 8.70 1.44
C ARG A 74 9.10 8.15 2.71
N PHE A 75 8.59 6.93 2.66
CA PHE A 75 8.07 6.24 3.84
C PHE A 75 9.16 5.52 4.64
N TYR A 76 10.39 5.38 4.13
CA TYR A 76 11.49 4.81 4.90
C TYR A 76 11.74 5.59 6.21
N PRO A 77 12.00 4.91 7.35
CA PRO A 77 12.19 3.46 7.53
C PRO A 77 10.91 2.67 7.86
N LEU A 78 9.72 3.19 7.56
CA LEU A 78 8.49 2.42 7.71
C LEU A 78 8.49 1.23 6.75
N GLY A 79 8.04 0.06 7.21
CA GLY A 79 7.90 -1.12 6.36
C GLY A 79 7.01 -0.86 5.14
N VAL A 80 7.26 -1.60 4.05
CA VAL A 80 6.56 -1.38 2.77
C VAL A 80 5.04 -1.49 2.84
N LYS A 81 4.49 -2.20 3.84
CA LYS A 81 3.03 -2.28 4.04
C LYS A 81 2.40 -0.96 4.50
N SER A 82 3.19 0.06 4.83
CA SER A 82 2.68 1.38 5.19
C SER A 82 1.92 2.07 4.04
N ILE A 83 2.27 1.80 2.78
CA ILE A 83 1.49 2.30 1.63
C ILE A 83 0.03 1.84 1.65
N GLY A 84 -0.24 0.60 2.07
CA GLY A 84 -1.60 0.07 2.18
C GLY A 84 -2.41 0.74 3.30
N THR A 85 -1.74 1.13 4.39
CA THR A 85 -2.34 1.91 5.48
C THR A 85 -2.65 3.33 5.00
N PHE A 86 -1.72 3.95 4.28
CA PHE A 86 -1.89 5.29 3.74
C PHE A 86 -3.03 5.35 2.71
N CYS A 87 -3.08 4.44 1.73
CA CYS A 87 -4.22 4.32 0.82
C CYS A 87 -5.55 4.10 1.57
N GLY A 88 -5.51 3.37 2.70
CA GLY A 88 -6.68 3.15 3.55
C GLY A 88 -7.21 4.44 4.17
N LEU A 89 -6.32 5.35 4.58
CA LEU A 89 -6.65 6.70 5.06
C LEU A 89 -7.18 7.56 3.91
N LEU A 90 -6.52 7.54 2.76
CA LEU A 90 -6.87 8.38 1.62
C LEU A 90 -8.22 8.03 0.99
N ARG A 91 -8.69 6.78 1.04
CA ARG A 91 -9.93 6.37 0.35
C ARG A 91 -11.17 7.21 0.70
N THR A 92 -11.18 7.87 1.85
CA THR A 92 -12.27 8.75 2.32
C THR A 92 -11.85 10.22 2.38
N TRP A 93 -10.67 10.56 1.88
CA TRP A 93 -10.18 11.93 1.81
C TRP A 93 -10.92 12.69 0.71
N ASP A 94 -11.30 13.93 0.98
CA ASP A 94 -12.17 14.77 0.14
C ASP A 94 -11.58 15.07 -1.25
N ARG A 95 -10.26 14.94 -1.41
CA ARG A 95 -9.55 15.14 -2.68
C ARG A 95 -9.39 13.87 -3.53
N ILE A 96 -9.88 12.73 -3.05
CA ILE A 96 -9.92 11.47 -3.81
C ILE A 96 -11.26 11.39 -4.53
N ASP A 97 -11.22 11.12 -5.84
CA ASP A 97 -12.44 10.83 -6.61
C ASP A 97 -13.02 9.49 -6.15
N SER A 98 -14.18 9.57 -5.51
CA SER A 98 -14.84 8.41 -4.93
C SER A 98 -15.32 7.37 -5.96
N ASN A 99 -15.29 7.70 -7.26
CA ASN A 99 -15.66 6.80 -8.36
C ASN A 99 -14.45 6.16 -9.07
N ARG A 100 -13.23 6.40 -8.57
CA ARG A 100 -11.99 5.84 -9.14
C ARG A 100 -11.28 4.90 -8.17
N TYR A 101 -10.56 3.94 -8.71
CA TYR A 101 -9.69 3.07 -7.92
C TYR A 101 -8.51 3.87 -7.39
N LEU A 102 -8.13 3.67 -6.13
CA LEU A 102 -6.93 4.29 -5.55
C LEU A 102 -5.78 3.29 -5.54
N LEU A 103 -4.64 3.66 -6.11
CA LEU A 103 -3.41 2.87 -6.15
C LEU A 103 -2.24 3.65 -5.56
N GLY A 104 -1.49 3.06 -4.62
CA GLY A 104 -0.26 3.63 -4.10
C GLY A 104 0.93 2.70 -4.32
N PHE A 105 2.08 3.26 -4.67
CA PHE A 105 3.36 2.56 -4.75
C PHE A 105 4.29 2.97 -3.62
N GLN A 106 5.10 2.04 -3.10
CA GLN A 106 6.23 2.29 -2.21
C GLN A 106 7.40 1.39 -2.63
N ASP A 107 8.59 1.95 -2.72
CA ASP A 107 9.79 1.20 -3.08
C ASP A 107 10.20 0.26 -1.94
N HIS A 108 10.69 -0.94 -2.29
CA HIS A 108 11.39 -1.78 -1.32
C HIS A 108 12.82 -1.25 -1.14
N PRO A 109 13.26 -0.96 0.10
CA PRO A 109 14.66 -0.78 0.40
C PRO A 109 15.49 -1.98 -0.08
N GLN A 110 16.61 -1.72 -0.75
CA GLN A 110 17.52 -2.78 -1.22
C GLN A 110 18.16 -3.53 -0.06
N GLU A 111 18.36 -2.88 1.10
CA GLU A 111 18.81 -3.57 2.31
C GLU A 111 17.61 -4.08 3.10
N ASN A 112 17.40 -5.40 3.07
CA ASN A 112 16.44 -6.07 3.93
C ASN A 112 17.14 -6.49 5.24
N PRO A 113 16.61 -6.12 6.42
CA PRO A 113 17.26 -6.41 7.70
C PRO A 113 17.36 -7.90 8.04
N TYR A 114 16.60 -8.76 7.36
CA TYR A 114 16.56 -10.21 7.56
C TYR A 114 17.16 -11.00 6.40
N LEU A 115 17.12 -10.47 5.18
CA LEU A 115 17.54 -11.17 3.96
C LEU A 115 18.83 -10.61 3.35
N GLY A 116 19.33 -9.47 3.84
CA GLY A 116 20.50 -8.81 3.28
C GLY A 116 20.16 -7.95 2.07
N PHE A 117 21.14 -7.75 1.19
CA PHE A 117 20.99 -6.92 -0.01
C PHE A 117 20.17 -7.64 -1.08
N LEU A 118 19.21 -6.93 -1.66
CA LEU A 118 18.37 -7.37 -2.77
C LEU A 118 18.88 -6.74 -4.08
N ASP A 119 19.32 -7.58 -5.01
CA ASP A 119 19.82 -7.15 -6.32
C ASP A 119 18.72 -6.55 -7.19
N GLU A 120 17.52 -7.13 -7.12
CA GLU A 120 16.35 -6.67 -7.84
C GLU A 120 15.69 -5.48 -7.12
N ARG A 121 15.28 -4.48 -7.90
CA ARG A 121 14.51 -3.35 -7.38
C ARG A 121 13.03 -3.62 -7.56
N GLU A 122 12.34 -3.80 -6.45
CA GLU A 122 10.91 -4.06 -6.43
C GLU A 122 10.14 -2.92 -5.77
N VAL A 123 8.85 -2.81 -6.10
CA VAL A 123 7.91 -1.93 -5.40
C VAL A 123 6.71 -2.70 -4.91
N LYS A 124 6.18 -2.25 -3.78
CA LYS A 124 4.88 -2.66 -3.30
C LYS A 124 3.82 -1.72 -3.86
N ALA A 125 2.84 -2.28 -4.55
CA ALA A 125 1.63 -1.62 -4.98
C ALA A 125 0.47 -2.01 -4.06
N SER A 126 -0.33 -1.04 -3.59
CA SER A 126 -1.55 -1.31 -2.83
C SER A 126 -2.74 -0.53 -3.34
N MET A 127 -3.82 -1.27 -3.64
CA MET A 127 -5.09 -0.73 -4.10
C MET A 127 -6.12 -0.67 -2.98
N ARG A 128 -6.94 0.37 -3.01
CA ARG A 128 -8.13 0.56 -2.17
C ARG A 128 -9.29 1.06 -3.01
N VAL A 129 -10.50 0.68 -2.59
CA VAL A 129 -11.75 1.12 -3.20
C VAL A 129 -12.36 2.22 -2.33
N PRO A 130 -12.58 3.44 -2.87
CA PRO A 130 -13.34 4.48 -2.18
C PRO A 130 -14.83 4.11 -2.00
N PRO A 131 -15.55 4.73 -1.05
CA PRO A 131 -16.91 4.32 -0.69
C PRO A 131 -17.94 4.30 -1.83
N ALA A 132 -17.93 5.28 -2.75
CA ALA A 132 -18.91 5.31 -3.85
C ALA A 132 -18.66 4.18 -4.88
N LEU A 133 -17.39 3.92 -5.19
CA LEU A 133 -16.99 2.81 -6.05
C LEU A 133 -17.37 1.44 -5.47
N LEU A 134 -17.31 1.28 -4.14
CA LEU A 134 -17.75 0.06 -3.45
C LEU A 134 -19.22 -0.24 -3.74
N HIS A 135 -20.11 0.77 -3.66
CA HIS A 135 -21.52 0.59 -4.00
C HIS A 135 -21.73 0.22 -5.47
N GLY A 136 -20.89 0.75 -6.37
CA GLY A 136 -20.86 0.36 -7.77
C GLY A 136 -20.49 -1.11 -7.96
N MET A 137 -19.48 -1.61 -7.24
CA MET A 137 -19.08 -3.03 -7.27
C MET A 137 -20.16 -3.95 -6.71
N GLU A 138 -20.82 -3.56 -5.62
CA GLU A 138 -21.93 -4.33 -5.04
C GLU A 138 -23.13 -4.47 -6.00
N LYS A 139 -23.30 -3.51 -6.90
CA LYS A 139 -24.29 -3.53 -7.98
C LYS A 139 -23.81 -4.21 -9.26
N GLY A 140 -22.59 -4.74 -9.29
CA GLY A 140 -22.00 -5.34 -10.48
C GLY A 140 -21.78 -4.33 -11.61
N LEU A 141 -21.43 -3.08 -11.28
CA LEU A 141 -21.15 -2.01 -12.26
C LEU A 141 -19.65 -1.77 -12.48
N LYS A 142 -18.81 -2.42 -11.66
CA LYS A 142 -17.34 -2.29 -11.67
C LYS A 142 -16.71 -3.63 -11.26
N PRO A 143 -15.54 -4.00 -11.81
CA PRO A 143 -14.86 -5.23 -11.44
C PRO A 143 -14.31 -5.19 -10.02
N ASP A 144 -14.28 -6.34 -9.34
CA ASP A 144 -13.61 -6.47 -8.05
C ASP A 144 -12.07 -6.43 -8.22
N LEU A 145 -11.35 -6.00 -7.17
CA LEU A 145 -9.88 -6.02 -7.20
C LEU A 145 -9.29 -7.43 -7.37
N THR A 146 -10.02 -8.46 -6.95
CA THR A 146 -9.66 -9.88 -7.15
C THR A 146 -9.67 -10.31 -8.61
N GLU A 147 -10.45 -9.63 -9.45
CA GLU A 147 -10.52 -9.92 -10.88
C GLU A 147 -9.42 -9.20 -11.67
N ILE A 148 -9.02 -8.00 -11.24
CA ILE A 148 -8.12 -7.14 -12.03
C ILE A 148 -6.67 -7.17 -11.56
N LEU A 149 -6.38 -7.16 -10.25
CA LEU A 149 -5.01 -6.98 -9.77
C LEU A 149 -4.12 -8.21 -9.98
N PRO A 150 -4.53 -9.45 -9.61
CA PRO A 150 -3.68 -10.62 -9.78
C PRO A 150 -3.20 -10.86 -11.22
N PRO A 151 -4.07 -10.79 -12.25
CA PRO A 151 -3.60 -10.99 -13.62
C PRO A 151 -2.78 -9.80 -14.13
N ALA A 152 -3.08 -8.56 -13.72
CA ALA A 152 -2.27 -7.39 -14.08
C ALA A 152 -0.85 -7.45 -13.49
N ALA A 153 -0.73 -7.85 -12.22
CA ALA A 153 0.57 -8.03 -11.57
C ALA A 153 1.41 -9.10 -12.29
N ARG A 154 0.80 -10.24 -12.63
CA ARG A 154 1.48 -11.32 -13.35
C ARG A 154 1.97 -10.89 -14.74
N GLU A 155 1.16 -10.12 -15.45
CA GLU A 155 1.49 -9.62 -16.80
C GLU A 155 2.75 -8.75 -16.81
N VAL A 156 2.98 -7.98 -15.76
CA VAL A 156 4.15 -7.09 -15.63
C VAL A 156 5.34 -7.74 -14.91
N GLY A 157 5.31 -9.06 -14.73
CA GLY A 157 6.39 -9.82 -14.09
C GLY A 157 6.39 -9.80 -12.56
N GLY A 158 5.30 -9.39 -11.93
CA GLY A 158 5.12 -9.42 -10.48
C GLY A 158 4.14 -10.47 -9.98
N PHE A 159 3.74 -10.35 -8.71
CA PHE A 159 2.82 -11.27 -8.06
C PHE A 159 1.91 -10.55 -7.05
N ALA A 160 0.69 -11.07 -6.88
CA ALA A 160 -0.23 -10.59 -5.84
C ALA A 160 0.15 -11.18 -4.47
N GLU A 161 0.17 -10.36 -3.43
CA GLU A 161 0.50 -10.80 -2.06
C GLU A 161 -0.75 -11.07 -1.22
N GLY A 162 -1.77 -10.22 -1.37
CA GLY A 162 -3.03 -10.29 -0.64
C GLY A 162 -4.14 -9.62 -1.44
N CYS A 163 -5.27 -10.30 -1.60
CA CYS A 163 -6.32 -9.85 -2.51
C CYS A 163 -7.72 -10.10 -1.92
N HIS A 164 -8.43 -9.01 -1.70
CA HIS A 164 -9.84 -8.97 -1.36
C HIS A 164 -10.57 -8.06 -2.34
N ARG A 165 -11.89 -8.19 -2.43
CA ARG A 165 -12.74 -7.44 -3.37
C ARG A 165 -12.47 -5.93 -3.35
N TYR A 166 -12.21 -5.36 -2.17
CA TYR A 166 -12.06 -3.90 -1.96
C TYR A 166 -10.65 -3.45 -1.54
N SER A 167 -9.74 -4.38 -1.34
CA SER A 167 -8.36 -4.12 -0.89
C SER A 167 -7.44 -5.19 -1.44
N ALA A 168 -6.43 -4.78 -2.22
CA ALA A 168 -5.48 -5.71 -2.79
C ALA A 168 -4.07 -5.12 -2.83
N ALA A 169 -3.06 -5.97 -2.91
CA ALA A 169 -1.66 -5.58 -3.03
C ALA A 169 -0.87 -6.56 -3.90
N CYS A 170 0.18 -6.06 -4.52
CA CYS A 170 1.13 -6.84 -5.29
C CYS A 170 2.54 -6.27 -5.18
N THR A 171 3.52 -7.10 -5.50
CA THR A 171 4.91 -6.71 -5.70
C THR A 171 5.23 -6.83 -7.18
N ILE A 172 5.90 -5.83 -7.74
CA ILE A 172 6.32 -5.77 -9.14
C ILE A 172 7.74 -5.19 -9.24
N PRO A 173 8.46 -5.41 -10.35
CA PRO A 173 9.69 -4.69 -10.63
C PRO A 173 9.47 -3.18 -10.66
N SER A 174 10.43 -2.40 -10.15
CA SER A 174 10.25 -0.97 -9.90
C SER A 174 10.01 -0.13 -11.16
N GLU A 175 10.56 -0.55 -12.28
CA GLU A 175 10.40 0.07 -13.59
C GLU A 175 9.02 -0.21 -14.22
N LYS A 176 8.24 -1.14 -13.64
CA LYS A 176 6.95 -1.62 -14.17
C LYS A 176 5.72 -0.91 -13.60
N LYS A 177 5.90 0.15 -12.79
CA LYS A 177 4.79 0.94 -12.20
C LYS A 177 3.77 1.40 -13.25
N ARG A 178 4.25 1.99 -14.34
CA ARG A 178 3.41 2.46 -15.46
C ARG A 178 2.73 1.31 -16.18
N ASP A 179 3.46 0.23 -16.46
CA ASP A 179 2.92 -0.96 -17.12
C ASP A 179 1.77 -1.58 -16.29
N LEU A 180 1.91 -1.61 -14.95
CA LEU A 180 0.83 -2.10 -14.06
C LEU A 180 -0.43 -1.24 -14.19
N ILE A 181 -0.27 0.09 -14.18
CA ILE A 181 -1.40 1.02 -14.32
C ILE A 181 -2.11 0.81 -15.66
N LEU A 182 -1.35 0.66 -16.75
CA LEU A 182 -1.92 0.44 -18.08
C LEU A 182 -2.65 -0.91 -18.18
N SER A 183 -2.07 -1.99 -17.62
CA SER A 183 -2.73 -3.29 -17.58
C SER A 183 -4.03 -3.23 -16.77
N LEU A 184 -4.03 -2.60 -15.59
CA LEU A 184 -5.24 -2.41 -14.79
C LEU A 184 -6.30 -1.60 -15.53
N SER A 185 -5.93 -0.47 -16.14
CA SER A 185 -6.84 0.38 -16.90
C SER A 185 -7.48 -0.35 -18.08
N THR A 186 -6.69 -1.14 -18.80
CA THR A 186 -7.18 -1.98 -19.91
C THR A 186 -8.20 -2.99 -19.42
N ARG A 187 -7.91 -3.69 -18.31
CA ARG A 187 -8.82 -4.69 -17.73
C ARG A 187 -10.14 -4.09 -17.27
N ILE A 188 -10.10 -2.92 -16.63
CA ILE A 188 -11.31 -2.19 -16.22
C ILE A 188 -12.13 -1.79 -17.46
N TRP A 189 -11.47 -1.34 -18.53
CA TRP A 189 -12.13 -0.97 -19.77
C TRP A 189 -12.78 -2.16 -20.47
N GLU A 190 -12.08 -3.30 -20.59
CA GLU A 190 -12.60 -4.52 -21.20
C GLU A 190 -13.76 -5.11 -20.40
N TRP A 191 -13.67 -5.09 -19.07
CA TRP A 191 -14.72 -5.62 -18.20
C TRP A 191 -16.07 -4.93 -18.44
N LYS A 192 -16.08 -3.61 -18.68
CA LYS A 192 -17.31 -2.85 -18.97
C LYS A 192 -18.00 -3.23 -20.28
N ARG A 193 -17.30 -3.96 -21.17
CA ARG A 193 -17.81 -4.34 -22.50
C ARG A 193 -18.34 -5.77 -22.54
N LYS A 194 -18.23 -6.50 -21.43
CA LYS A 194 -18.85 -7.81 -21.23
C LYS A 194 -20.29 -7.62 -20.75
#